data_AF-A0A1V5R7D9-F1
#
_entry.id   AF-A0A1V5R7D9-F1
#
_cell.length_a   1.000
_cell.length_b   1.000
_cell.length_c   1.000
_cell.angle_alpha   90.00
_cell.angle_beta   90.00
_cell.angle_gamma   90.00
#
_symmetry.space_group_name_H-M   'P 1'
#
loop_
_entity.id
_entity.type
_entity.pdbx_description
1 polymer ?
#
loop_
_entity_poly.entity_id
_entity_poly.type
_entity_poly.pdbx_seq_one_letter_code
_entity_poly.pdbx_strand_id
1 'polypeptide(L)'
;MRWTRPRLLDLLNRLDAAYPEARCALDHQDPFQLVVATILSAQCTDARVNLTTPALFARYSDAAALGMADPEELEALIRPTGFFRNKARNLIGLGQALEARHGGQVPSDPAALAALPGVGQKTANVVLANAFGVPALAVDTHIFRVARRLGLSEAPTPEKVEADLTRQFPRDRWIPLHHQLIWHGRRVCAARKPGCLDCPIQNLCPTGSGRIPDPHTGAPVEISSTPATPAVSAPGAAGPQRIVSLVPSLTELLVQWGLADRLVGRTRYCIEPRWIRATVPAVGGTKDPDLEALRALKPDLVILERDENTREAAEALAAAGIPLLVLSVRNLRDTAAAWERLGEALGVPEVARARAEALRGRLARKLPRRKPKALALVWRDPWVAAGPDTCIGDLLRVSGFAPLGLDGYPRLDNAALQALAPDLVLLPSEPYRFTARHAAEVARLLPSARVERVDGQALAWCLSRPEAGLELMEKLKNQMIHHGDTENTEINDKA
;
A
#
# COMPACT_ATOMS: atom_id res chain seq x y z
N MET A 1 16.92 13.77 -19.25
CA MET A 1 17.52 14.18 -17.95
C MET A 1 18.73 13.28 -17.69
N ARG A 2 19.91 13.79 -17.29
CA ARG A 2 21.10 12.93 -17.10
C ARG A 2 21.26 12.53 -15.63
N TRP A 3 21.37 11.22 -15.37
CA TRP A 3 21.69 10.69 -14.06
C TRP A 3 23.18 10.89 -13.76
N THR A 4 23.49 11.68 -12.73
CA THR A 4 24.86 11.86 -12.23
C THR A 4 25.19 10.78 -11.20
N ARG A 5 26.47 10.49 -10.98
CA ARG A 5 26.91 9.50 -9.99
C ARG A 5 26.32 9.76 -8.58
N PRO A 6 26.28 11.00 -8.05
CA PRO A 6 25.61 11.27 -6.76
C PRO A 6 24.12 10.95 -6.76
N ARG A 7 23.39 11.23 -7.85
CA ARG A 7 21.97 10.90 -7.96
C ARG A 7 21.73 9.39 -8.01
N LEU A 8 22.57 8.65 -8.72
CA LEU A 8 22.49 7.19 -8.77
C LEU A 8 22.74 6.58 -7.38
N LEU A 9 23.70 7.12 -6.61
CA LEU A 9 23.93 6.69 -5.23
C LEU A 9 22.75 7.00 -4.32
N ASP A 10 22.14 8.18 -4.41
CA ASP A 10 20.92 8.52 -3.65
C ASP A 10 19.76 7.58 -4.00
N LEU A 11 19.58 7.26 -5.28
CA LEU A 11 18.59 6.26 -5.72
C LEU A 11 18.85 4.89 -5.09
N LEU A 12 20.10 4.41 -5.14
CA LEU A 12 20.48 3.12 -4.55
C LEU A 12 20.21 3.10 -3.04
N ASN A 13 20.63 4.13 -2.31
CA ASN A 13 20.42 4.22 -0.86
C ASN A 13 18.94 4.20 -0.49
N ARG A 14 18.09 4.91 -1.24
CA ARG A 14 16.64 4.91 -1.02
C ARG A 14 16.00 3.56 -1.34
N LEU A 15 16.48 2.86 -2.37
CA LEU A 15 16.03 1.51 -2.70
C LEU A 15 16.48 0.49 -1.64
N ASP A 16 17.70 0.62 -1.12
CA ASP A 16 18.22 -0.21 -0.02
C ASP A 16 17.37 -0.05 1.24
N ALA A 17 17.05 1.20 1.60
CA ALA A 17 16.20 1.50 2.75
C ALA A 17 14.74 1.04 2.54
N ALA A 18 14.19 1.21 1.34
CA ALA A 18 12.81 0.85 1.06
C ALA A 18 12.58 -0.66 0.91
N TYR A 19 13.59 -1.40 0.43
CA TYR A 19 13.49 -2.82 0.11
C TYR A 19 14.74 -3.61 0.55
N PRO A 20 15.08 -3.64 1.85
CA PRO A 20 16.25 -4.37 2.35
C PRO A 20 16.14 -5.89 2.13
N GLU A 21 14.92 -6.41 2.12
CA GLU A 21 14.60 -7.83 1.95
C GLU A 21 14.31 -8.22 0.49
N ALA A 22 14.62 -7.35 -0.48
CA ALA A 22 14.33 -7.61 -1.88
C ALA A 22 15.13 -8.81 -2.39
N ARG A 23 14.43 -9.93 -2.60
CA ARG A 23 14.99 -11.18 -3.12
C ARG A 23 14.08 -11.83 -4.16
N CYS A 24 14.54 -12.93 -4.74
CA CYS A 24 13.72 -13.78 -5.61
C CYS A 24 12.43 -14.18 -4.88
N ALA A 25 11.29 -14.07 -5.58
CA ALA A 25 9.98 -14.42 -5.04
C ALA A 25 9.62 -15.90 -5.27
N LEU A 26 10.40 -16.63 -6.06
CA LEU A 26 10.20 -18.06 -6.29
C LEU A 26 10.85 -18.84 -5.15
N ASP A 27 10.07 -19.69 -4.49
CA ASP A 27 10.57 -20.53 -3.39
C ASP A 27 11.39 -21.70 -3.97
N HIS A 28 12.64 -21.84 -3.51
CA HIS A 28 13.57 -22.87 -3.97
C HIS A 28 14.62 -23.15 -2.87
N GLN A 29 15.16 -24.36 -2.88
CA GLN A 29 16.22 -24.78 -1.96
C GLN A 29 17.59 -24.91 -2.64
N ASP A 30 17.62 -25.07 -3.96
CA ASP A 30 18.81 -25.33 -4.74
C ASP A 30 18.67 -24.78 -6.19
N PRO A 31 19.76 -24.80 -6.99
CA PRO A 31 19.72 -24.32 -8.38
C PRO A 31 18.74 -25.09 -9.29
N PHE A 32 18.52 -26.38 -9.04
CA PHE A 32 17.62 -27.23 -9.83
C PHE A 32 16.16 -26.79 -9.63
N GLN A 33 15.74 -26.64 -8.38
CA GLN A 33 14.42 -26.12 -8.04
C GLN A 33 14.21 -24.72 -8.63
N LEU A 34 15.23 -23.84 -8.56
CA LEU A 34 15.12 -22.50 -9.12
C LEU A 34 14.93 -22.50 -10.64
N VAL A 35 15.71 -23.28 -11.41
CA VAL A 35 15.55 -23.31 -12.87
C VAL A 35 14.17 -23.86 -13.27
N VAL A 36 13.69 -24.91 -12.58
CA VAL A 36 12.35 -25.47 -12.80
C VAL A 36 11.26 -24.44 -12.48
N ALA A 37 11.33 -23.79 -11.31
CA ALA A 37 10.38 -22.77 -10.90
C ALA A 37 10.39 -21.56 -11.87
N THR A 38 11.56 -21.19 -12.39
CA THR A 38 11.70 -20.08 -13.35
C THR A 38 11.10 -20.42 -14.72
N ILE A 39 11.21 -21.67 -15.18
CA ILE A 39 10.51 -22.12 -16.39
C ILE A 39 8.98 -22.08 -16.18
N LEU A 40 8.51 -22.50 -15.01
CA LEU A 40 7.09 -22.48 -14.67
C LEU A 40 6.53 -21.05 -14.54
N SER A 41 7.34 -20.08 -14.13
CA SER A 41 6.93 -18.67 -13.97
C SER A 41 6.67 -17.95 -15.30
N ALA A 42 7.10 -18.51 -16.43
CA ALA A 42 6.78 -17.96 -17.74
C ALA A 42 5.26 -17.81 -17.92
N GLN A 43 4.79 -16.56 -18.02
CA GLN A 43 3.37 -16.19 -18.08
C GLN A 43 2.52 -16.76 -16.93
N CYS A 44 3.11 -16.92 -15.75
CA CYS A 44 2.46 -17.36 -14.52
C CYS A 44 2.87 -16.43 -13.37
N THR A 45 2.07 -16.36 -12.32
CA THR A 45 2.45 -15.59 -11.13
C THR A 45 3.33 -16.44 -10.21
N ASP A 46 4.32 -15.80 -9.57
CA ASP A 46 5.21 -16.49 -8.60
C ASP A 46 4.40 -17.20 -7.51
N ALA A 47 3.33 -16.56 -7.01
CA ALA A 47 2.45 -17.18 -6.01
C ALA A 47 1.81 -18.49 -6.50
N ARG A 48 1.41 -18.57 -7.78
CA ARG A 48 0.86 -19.81 -8.34
C ARG A 48 1.95 -20.86 -8.52
N VAL A 49 3.15 -20.46 -8.93
CA VAL A 49 4.30 -21.37 -9.02
C VAL A 49 4.64 -21.94 -7.66
N ASN A 50 4.76 -21.12 -6.61
CA ASN A 50 5.09 -21.54 -5.26
C ASN A 50 4.00 -22.44 -4.62
N LEU A 51 2.74 -22.34 -5.06
CA LEU A 51 1.69 -23.29 -4.67
C LEU A 51 1.80 -24.64 -5.41
N THR A 52 2.48 -24.68 -6.55
CA THR A 52 2.58 -25.87 -7.42
C THR A 52 3.87 -26.64 -7.18
N THR A 53 4.98 -25.93 -6.96
CA THR A 53 6.32 -26.53 -6.84
C THR A 53 6.51 -27.49 -5.67
N PRO A 54 5.85 -27.37 -4.49
CA PRO A 54 6.06 -28.33 -3.41
C PRO A 54 5.67 -29.77 -3.78
N ALA A 55 4.51 -29.94 -4.43
CA ALA A 55 4.07 -31.26 -4.89
C ALA A 55 4.92 -31.77 -6.06
N LEU A 56 5.33 -30.87 -6.96
CA LEU A 56 6.23 -31.19 -8.07
C LEU A 56 7.57 -31.72 -7.55
N PHE A 57 8.22 -31.02 -6.61
CA PHE A 57 9.54 -31.39 -6.09
C PHE A 57 9.50 -32.59 -5.14
N ALA A 58 8.37 -32.83 -4.48
CA ALA A 58 8.15 -34.08 -3.75
C ALA A 58 8.09 -35.30 -4.70
N ARG A 59 7.54 -35.11 -5.91
CA ARG A 59 7.40 -36.17 -6.91
C ARG A 59 8.64 -36.34 -7.79
N TYR A 60 9.30 -35.24 -8.11
CA TYR A 60 10.47 -35.13 -8.99
C TYR A 60 11.55 -34.30 -8.28
N SER A 61 12.33 -34.96 -7.44
CA SER A 61 13.29 -34.33 -6.54
C SER A 61 14.56 -33.82 -7.22
N ASP A 62 14.91 -34.38 -8.38
CA ASP A 62 16.14 -34.09 -9.11
C ASP A 62 15.95 -34.17 -10.64
N ALA A 63 17.03 -33.89 -11.38
CA ALA A 63 17.03 -33.89 -12.83
C ALA A 63 16.72 -35.26 -13.43
N ALA A 64 17.25 -36.34 -12.86
CA ALA A 64 16.96 -37.72 -13.28
C ALA A 64 15.47 -38.05 -13.16
N ALA A 65 14.87 -37.78 -11.99
CA ALA A 65 13.46 -38.03 -11.74
C ALA A 65 12.57 -37.21 -12.69
N LEU A 66 12.90 -35.94 -12.92
CA LEU A 66 12.15 -35.07 -13.83
C LEU A 66 12.31 -35.48 -15.30
N GLY A 67 13.51 -35.92 -15.70
CA GLY A 67 13.81 -36.37 -17.07
C GLY A 67 13.11 -37.67 -17.46
N MET A 68 12.72 -38.48 -16.47
CA MET A 68 11.95 -39.72 -16.60
C MET A 68 10.47 -39.56 -16.24
N ALA A 69 9.99 -38.33 -16.04
CA ALA A 69 8.61 -38.08 -15.65
C ALA A 69 7.62 -38.59 -16.71
N ASP A 70 6.49 -39.16 -16.26
CA ASP A 70 5.35 -39.42 -17.11
C ASP A 70 4.76 -38.08 -17.58
N PRO A 71 4.69 -37.80 -18.90
CA PRO A 71 4.14 -36.55 -19.40
C PRO A 71 2.73 -36.25 -18.89
N GLU A 72 1.84 -37.26 -18.78
CA GLU A 72 0.45 -37.02 -18.36
C GLU A 72 0.37 -36.62 -16.88
N GLU A 73 1.14 -37.31 -16.02
CA GLU A 73 1.25 -36.99 -14.60
C GLU A 73 1.85 -35.59 -14.37
N LEU A 74 2.96 -35.28 -15.06
CA LEU A 74 3.61 -33.98 -14.96
C LEU A 74 2.70 -32.85 -15.45
N GLU A 75 2.02 -33.06 -16.58
CA GLU A 75 1.04 -32.11 -17.13
C GLU A 75 -0.08 -31.83 -16.13
N ALA A 76 -0.61 -32.86 -15.46
CA ALA A 76 -1.65 -32.71 -14.44
C ALA A 76 -1.16 -31.88 -13.25
N LEU A 77 0.06 -32.16 -12.75
CA LEU A 77 0.67 -31.43 -11.62
C LEU A 77 0.88 -29.95 -11.94
N ILE A 78 1.39 -29.62 -13.13
CA ILE A 78 1.74 -28.23 -13.48
C ILE A 78 0.63 -27.50 -14.26
N ARG A 79 -0.51 -28.16 -14.51
CA ARG A 79 -1.69 -27.58 -15.17
C ARG A 79 -2.07 -26.18 -14.65
N PRO A 80 -2.04 -25.91 -13.33
CA PRO A 80 -2.37 -24.60 -12.78
C PRO A 80 -1.45 -23.45 -13.22
N THR A 81 -0.27 -23.74 -13.77
CA THR A 81 0.71 -22.74 -14.21
C THR A 81 0.48 -22.24 -15.64
N GLY A 82 -0.50 -22.79 -16.37
CA GLY A 82 -0.79 -22.41 -17.76
C GLY A 82 0.29 -22.85 -18.75
N PHE A 83 -0.06 -22.97 -20.04
CA PHE A 83 0.83 -23.51 -21.10
C PHE A 83 1.52 -24.83 -20.72
N PHE A 84 0.84 -25.63 -19.90
CA PHE A 84 1.43 -26.75 -19.17
C PHE A 84 2.02 -27.83 -20.07
N ARG A 85 1.45 -28.09 -21.25
CA ARG A 85 2.00 -29.07 -22.22
C ARG A 85 3.40 -28.71 -22.70
N ASN A 86 3.60 -27.45 -23.09
CA ASN A 86 4.91 -26.97 -23.52
C ASN A 86 5.89 -26.89 -22.34
N LYS A 87 5.41 -26.50 -21.16
CA LYS A 87 6.22 -26.49 -19.94
C LYS A 87 6.65 -27.91 -19.55
N ALA A 88 5.76 -28.89 -19.58
CA ALA A 88 6.07 -30.30 -19.28
C ALA A 88 7.13 -30.84 -20.24
N ARG A 89 6.97 -30.63 -21.55
CA ARG A 89 7.99 -30.99 -22.54
C ARG A 89 9.34 -30.36 -22.25
N ASN A 90 9.37 -29.07 -21.90
CA ASN A 90 10.61 -28.37 -21.57
C ASN A 90 11.23 -28.88 -20.26
N LEU A 91 10.43 -29.18 -19.24
CA LEU A 91 10.91 -29.69 -17.95
C LEU A 91 11.50 -31.10 -18.07
N ILE A 92 10.84 -32.00 -18.82
CA ILE A 92 11.38 -33.33 -19.13
C ILE A 92 12.69 -33.19 -19.92
N GLY A 93 12.69 -32.36 -20.97
CA GLY A 93 13.89 -32.09 -21.76
C GLY A 93 15.02 -31.46 -20.94
N LEU A 94 14.69 -30.59 -19.97
CA LEU A 94 15.64 -30.02 -19.03
C LEU A 94 16.30 -31.12 -18.19
N GLY A 95 15.50 -31.99 -17.55
CA GLY A 95 16.02 -33.11 -16.75
C GLY A 95 16.95 -34.01 -17.56
N GLN A 96 16.52 -34.41 -18.76
CA GLN A 96 17.32 -35.23 -19.68
C GLN A 96 18.63 -34.54 -20.10
N ALA A 97 18.60 -33.25 -20.41
CA ALA A 97 19.78 -32.50 -20.81
C ALA A 97 20.77 -32.31 -19.65
N LEU A 98 20.27 -32.07 -18.43
CA LEU A 98 21.09 -31.97 -17.22
C LEU A 98 21.80 -33.30 -16.93
N GLU A 99 21.09 -34.43 -16.97
CA GLU A 99 21.70 -35.75 -16.78
C GLU A 99 22.75 -36.04 -17.85
N ALA A 100 22.39 -35.91 -19.13
CA ALA A 100 23.26 -36.33 -20.23
C ALA A 100 24.50 -35.45 -20.42
N ARG A 101 24.43 -34.14 -20.13
CA ARG A 101 25.50 -33.18 -20.46
C ARG A 101 26.18 -32.59 -19.23
N HIS A 102 25.53 -32.63 -18.07
CA HIS A 102 25.97 -31.92 -16.86
C HIS A 102 25.93 -32.81 -15.60
N GLY A 103 25.74 -34.12 -15.73
CA GLY A 103 25.75 -35.06 -14.60
C GLY A 103 24.67 -34.76 -13.56
N GLY A 104 23.51 -34.28 -14.01
CA GLY A 104 22.36 -33.94 -13.17
C GLY A 104 22.45 -32.56 -12.49
N GLN A 105 23.56 -31.83 -12.67
CA GLN A 105 23.77 -30.53 -12.03
C GLN A 105 23.45 -29.36 -12.95
N VAL A 106 22.85 -28.30 -12.40
CA VAL A 106 22.62 -27.05 -13.14
C VAL A 106 23.97 -26.32 -13.33
N PRO A 107 24.39 -26.03 -14.57
CA PRO A 107 25.67 -25.36 -14.80
C PRO A 107 25.62 -23.88 -14.40
N SER A 108 26.73 -23.37 -13.85
CA SER A 108 26.93 -21.95 -13.56
C SER A 108 27.51 -21.17 -14.75
N ASP A 109 27.82 -21.85 -15.87
CA ASP A 109 28.24 -21.22 -17.12
C ASP A 109 27.02 -20.66 -17.89
N PRO A 110 27.02 -19.37 -18.28
CA PRO A 110 25.87 -18.76 -18.95
C PRO A 110 25.49 -19.41 -20.28
N ALA A 111 26.47 -19.83 -21.09
CA ALA A 111 26.21 -20.41 -22.40
C ALA A 111 25.62 -21.82 -22.28
N ALA A 112 26.17 -22.63 -21.37
CA ALA A 112 25.66 -23.95 -21.04
C ALA A 112 24.22 -23.88 -20.50
N LEU A 113 23.96 -22.94 -19.58
CA LEU A 113 22.64 -22.78 -18.98
C LEU A 113 21.58 -22.34 -20.02
N ALA A 114 21.91 -21.40 -20.90
CA ALA A 114 21.01 -20.94 -21.97
C ALA A 114 20.77 -21.98 -23.07
N ALA A 115 21.60 -23.04 -23.16
CA ALA A 115 21.40 -24.13 -24.10
C ALA A 115 20.40 -25.20 -23.59
N LEU A 116 19.93 -25.09 -22.34
CA LEU A 116 18.98 -26.03 -21.76
C LEU A 116 17.54 -25.79 -22.25
N PRO A 117 16.74 -26.86 -22.47
CA PRO A 117 15.35 -26.73 -22.86
C PRO A 117 14.53 -25.86 -21.90
N GLY A 118 13.78 -24.90 -22.46
CA GLY A 118 12.97 -23.95 -21.68
C GLY A 118 13.74 -22.81 -21.02
N VAL A 119 15.07 -22.79 -21.12
CA VAL A 119 15.92 -21.75 -20.50
C VAL A 119 16.34 -20.72 -21.54
N GLY A 120 15.57 -19.63 -21.66
CA GLY A 120 16.00 -18.47 -22.44
C GLY A 120 17.00 -17.59 -21.67
N GLN A 121 17.59 -16.59 -22.35
CA GLN A 121 18.58 -15.67 -21.76
C GLN A 121 18.12 -15.06 -20.42
N LYS A 122 16.86 -14.63 -20.34
CA LYS A 122 16.28 -14.06 -19.12
C LYS A 122 16.25 -15.08 -17.98
N THR A 123 15.80 -16.31 -18.27
CA THR A 123 15.76 -17.42 -17.31
C THR A 123 17.16 -17.73 -16.81
N ALA A 124 18.14 -17.81 -17.73
CA ALA A 124 19.54 -18.04 -17.39
C ALA A 124 20.07 -16.95 -16.44
N ASN A 125 19.85 -15.67 -16.75
CA ASN A 125 20.28 -14.56 -15.89
C ASN A 125 19.66 -14.61 -14.49
N VAL A 126 18.38 -14.97 -14.36
CA VAL A 126 17.72 -15.12 -13.05
C VAL A 126 18.37 -16.23 -12.22
N VAL A 127 18.63 -17.38 -12.83
CA VAL A 127 19.26 -18.53 -12.16
C VAL A 127 20.70 -18.20 -11.78
N LEU A 128 21.50 -17.65 -12.68
CA LEU A 128 22.88 -17.23 -12.44
C LEU A 128 22.99 -16.25 -11.26
N ALA A 129 22.12 -15.25 -11.22
CA ALA A 129 22.08 -14.27 -10.13
C ALA A 129 21.72 -14.91 -8.78
N ASN A 130 20.65 -15.69 -8.74
CA ASN A 130 20.04 -16.10 -7.47
C ASN A 130 20.61 -17.40 -6.91
N ALA A 131 21.07 -18.32 -7.76
CA ALA A 131 21.66 -19.59 -7.34
C ALA A 131 23.18 -19.54 -7.23
N PHE A 132 23.85 -18.73 -8.05
CA PHE A 132 25.32 -18.73 -8.15
C PHE A 132 25.96 -17.38 -7.81
N GLY A 133 25.19 -16.34 -7.48
CA GLY A 133 25.70 -15.02 -7.15
C GLY A 133 26.41 -14.31 -8.31
N VAL A 134 26.22 -14.78 -9.55
CA VAL A 134 26.84 -14.19 -10.74
C VAL A 134 26.08 -12.91 -11.08
N PRO A 135 26.75 -11.74 -11.12
CA PRO A 135 26.07 -10.47 -11.39
C PRO A 135 25.32 -10.48 -12.72
N ALA A 136 24.00 -10.40 -12.66
CA ALA A 136 23.11 -10.28 -13.81
C ALA A 136 21.92 -9.37 -13.49
N LEU A 137 21.49 -8.57 -14.45
CA LEU A 137 20.34 -7.67 -14.33
C LEU A 137 19.34 -7.95 -15.45
N ALA A 138 18.56 -9.01 -15.28
CA ALA A 138 17.53 -9.37 -16.25
C ALA A 138 16.39 -8.33 -16.23
N VAL A 139 16.07 -7.70 -17.36
CA VAL A 139 14.99 -6.72 -17.45
C VAL A 139 13.65 -7.43 -17.74
N ASP A 140 12.72 -7.35 -16.80
CA ASP A 140 11.33 -7.79 -16.98
C ASP A 140 10.38 -6.60 -17.24
N THR A 141 9.07 -6.85 -17.29
CA THR A 141 8.07 -5.79 -17.52
C THR A 141 7.99 -4.78 -16.37
N HIS A 142 8.39 -5.15 -15.14
CA HIS A 142 8.47 -4.23 -14.01
C HIS A 142 9.70 -3.35 -14.15
N ILE A 143 10.89 -3.93 -14.32
CA ILE A 143 12.16 -3.20 -14.46
C ILE A 143 12.12 -2.31 -15.70
N PHE A 144 11.66 -2.82 -16.84
CA PHE A 144 11.51 -2.05 -18.07
C PHE A 144 10.69 -0.77 -17.82
N ARG A 145 9.52 -0.94 -17.18
CA ARG A 145 8.65 0.17 -16.87
C ARG A 145 9.26 1.16 -15.89
N VAL A 146 9.81 0.65 -14.79
CA VAL A 146 10.38 1.48 -13.72
C VAL A 146 11.60 2.25 -14.23
N ALA A 147 12.52 1.59 -14.93
CA ALA A 147 13.73 2.21 -15.48
C ALA A 147 13.38 3.37 -16.42
N ARG A 148 12.38 3.18 -17.29
CA ARG A 148 11.93 4.22 -18.21
C ARG A 148 11.23 5.38 -17.49
N ARG A 149 10.34 5.11 -16.53
CA ARG A 149 9.69 6.17 -15.72
C ARG A 149 10.70 6.97 -14.86
N LEU A 150 11.75 6.31 -14.39
CA LEU A 150 12.87 6.96 -13.70
C LEU A 150 13.78 7.76 -14.65
N GLY A 151 13.62 7.61 -15.97
CA GLY A 151 14.53 8.19 -16.95
C GLY A 151 15.94 7.60 -16.87
N LEU A 152 16.10 6.38 -16.37
CA LEU A 152 17.36 5.63 -16.38
C LEU A 152 17.67 5.08 -17.79
N SER A 153 16.65 4.86 -18.62
CA SER A 153 16.80 4.51 -20.02
C SER A 153 15.60 5.03 -20.82
N GLU A 154 15.85 5.42 -22.07
CA GLU A 154 14.81 5.77 -23.04
C GLU A 154 14.60 4.64 -24.07
N ALA A 155 15.33 3.53 -23.92
CA ALA A 155 15.44 2.52 -24.94
C ALA A 155 14.13 1.72 -25.14
N PRO A 156 13.80 1.35 -26.39
CA PRO A 156 12.52 0.72 -26.73
C PRO A 156 12.43 -0.77 -26.37
N THR A 157 13.55 -1.44 -26.06
CA THR A 157 13.58 -2.89 -25.83
C THR A 157 14.24 -3.24 -24.50
N PRO A 158 13.83 -4.35 -23.84
CA PRO A 158 14.43 -4.79 -22.58
C PRO A 158 15.95 -4.94 -22.64
N GLU A 159 16.50 -5.45 -23.74
CA GLU A 159 17.93 -5.70 -23.93
C GLU A 159 18.73 -4.40 -23.93
N LYS A 160 18.18 -3.34 -24.55
CA LYS A 160 18.81 -2.03 -24.54
C LYS A 160 18.69 -1.34 -23.19
N VAL A 161 17.55 -1.53 -22.48
CA VAL A 161 17.41 -1.06 -21.09
C VAL A 161 18.41 -1.77 -20.18
N GLU A 162 18.62 -3.06 -20.36
CA GLU A 162 19.64 -3.84 -19.62
C GLU A 162 21.04 -3.26 -19.87
N ALA A 163 21.40 -3.02 -21.13
CA ALA A 163 22.68 -2.40 -21.50
C ALA A 163 22.87 -1.00 -20.86
N ASP A 164 21.81 -0.19 -20.79
CA ASP A 164 21.88 1.12 -20.14
C ASP A 164 22.04 1.03 -18.62
N LEU A 165 21.30 0.13 -17.96
CA LEU A 165 21.38 -0.06 -16.51
C LEU A 165 22.76 -0.61 -16.10
N THR A 166 23.23 -1.65 -16.79
CA THR A 166 24.55 -2.27 -16.53
C THR A 166 25.72 -1.33 -16.78
N ARG A 167 25.58 -0.33 -17.67
CA ARG A 167 26.57 0.74 -17.87
C ARG A 167 26.56 1.78 -16.74
N GLN A 168 25.41 2.02 -16.12
CA GLN A 168 25.24 3.08 -15.11
C GLN A 168 25.51 2.61 -13.69
N PHE A 169 25.25 1.34 -13.38
CA PHE A 169 25.37 0.79 -12.04
C PHE A 169 26.56 -0.18 -11.93
N PRO A 170 27.30 -0.15 -10.81
CA PRO A 170 28.43 -1.06 -10.61
C PRO A 170 27.96 -2.51 -10.45
N ARG A 171 28.82 -3.47 -10.84
CA ARG A 171 28.45 -4.90 -11.00
C ARG A 171 27.91 -5.54 -9.72
N ASP A 172 28.50 -5.18 -8.58
CA ASP A 172 28.09 -5.63 -7.24
C ASP A 172 26.64 -5.23 -6.90
N ARG A 173 26.11 -4.18 -7.55
CA ARG A 173 24.74 -3.69 -7.33
C ARG A 173 23.70 -4.34 -8.23
N TRP A 174 24.08 -5.13 -9.24
CA TRP A 174 23.15 -5.63 -10.24
C TRP A 174 22.06 -6.53 -9.67
N ILE A 175 22.42 -7.48 -8.80
CA ILE A 175 21.46 -8.42 -8.20
C ILE A 175 20.51 -7.70 -7.22
N PRO A 176 21.00 -6.92 -6.23
CA PRO A 176 20.10 -6.14 -5.36
C PRO A 176 19.20 -5.21 -6.15
N LEU A 177 19.75 -4.46 -7.11
CA LEU A 177 18.99 -3.52 -7.92
C LEU A 177 17.90 -4.22 -8.74
N HIS A 178 18.19 -5.38 -9.32
CA HIS A 178 17.21 -6.20 -10.04
C HIS A 178 15.98 -6.49 -9.16
N HIS A 179 16.19 -7.02 -7.96
CA HIS A 179 15.08 -7.35 -7.05
C HIS A 179 14.37 -6.11 -6.54
N GLN A 180 15.10 -5.05 -6.18
CA GLN A 180 14.55 -3.79 -5.70
C GLN A 180 13.65 -3.13 -6.74
N LEU A 181 14.06 -3.11 -8.02
CA LEU A 181 13.26 -2.54 -9.10
C LEU A 181 12.00 -3.37 -9.39
N ILE A 182 12.07 -4.70 -9.28
CA ILE A 182 10.88 -5.57 -9.37
C ILE A 182 9.92 -5.27 -8.22
N TRP A 183 10.42 -5.25 -6.98
CA TRP A 183 9.62 -4.94 -5.79
C TRP A 183 8.98 -3.57 -5.89
N HIS A 184 9.74 -2.56 -6.29
CA HIS A 184 9.24 -1.22 -6.53
C HIS A 184 8.14 -1.20 -7.59
N GLY A 185 8.38 -1.85 -8.72
CA GLY A 185 7.40 -1.97 -9.81
C GLY A 185 6.12 -2.71 -9.42
N ARG A 186 6.20 -3.67 -8.50
CA ARG A 186 5.04 -4.43 -8.00
C ARG A 186 4.25 -3.68 -6.93
N ARG A 187 4.94 -3.01 -6.00
CA ARG A 187 4.33 -2.43 -4.80
C ARG A 187 3.93 -0.98 -4.94
N VAL A 188 4.68 -0.19 -5.72
CA VAL A 188 4.52 1.27 -5.80
C VAL A 188 4.27 1.70 -7.24
N CYS A 189 5.18 1.37 -8.16
CA CYS A 189 5.15 1.84 -9.53
C CYS A 189 4.31 0.92 -10.45
N ALA A 190 3.04 0.73 -10.09
CA ALA A 190 2.08 -0.08 -10.83
C ALA A 190 1.86 0.43 -12.26
N ALA A 191 1.53 -0.47 -13.19
CA ALA A 191 1.47 -0.14 -14.62
C ALA A 191 0.41 0.91 -14.97
N ARG A 192 -0.79 0.82 -14.37
CA ARG A 192 -1.89 1.75 -14.67
C ARG A 192 -1.91 2.97 -13.77
N LYS A 193 -2.02 2.77 -12.46
CA LYS A 193 -2.09 3.84 -11.45
C LYS A 193 -0.93 3.69 -10.46
N PRO A 194 0.26 4.26 -10.76
CA PRO A 194 1.39 4.20 -9.84
C PRO A 194 1.09 5.04 -8.57
N GLY A 195 1.50 4.53 -7.41
CA GLY A 195 1.41 5.23 -6.12
C GLY A 195 2.52 6.27 -5.98
N CYS A 196 2.54 7.28 -6.86
CA CYS A 196 3.61 8.27 -6.89
C CYS A 196 3.68 9.13 -5.62
N LEU A 197 2.55 9.37 -4.95
CA LEU A 197 2.49 10.15 -3.72
C LEU A 197 3.27 9.49 -2.58
N ASP A 198 3.19 8.15 -2.47
CA ASP A 198 3.84 7.36 -1.41
C ASP A 198 5.19 6.79 -1.86
N CYS A 199 5.74 7.27 -2.98
CA CYS A 199 6.91 6.68 -3.60
C CYS A 199 8.21 7.19 -2.94
N PRO A 200 9.08 6.31 -2.39
CA PRO A 200 10.29 6.70 -1.67
C PRO A 200 11.34 7.42 -2.54
N ILE A 201 11.19 7.33 -3.86
CA ILE A 201 12.09 7.88 -4.87
C ILE A 201 11.37 8.88 -5.81
N GLN A 202 10.20 9.39 -5.41
CA GLN A 202 9.38 10.29 -6.23
C GLN A 202 10.16 11.54 -6.68
N ASN A 203 10.89 12.15 -5.75
CA ASN A 203 11.66 13.38 -5.98
C ASN A 203 12.81 13.20 -6.99
N LEU A 204 13.30 11.96 -7.14
CA LEU A 204 14.29 11.58 -8.14
C LEU A 204 13.67 11.20 -9.48
N CYS A 205 12.38 10.85 -9.49
CA CYS A 205 11.64 10.32 -10.62
C CYS A 205 11.04 11.44 -11.50
N PRO A 206 11.48 11.61 -12.76
CA PRO A 206 10.92 12.63 -13.64
C PRO A 206 9.44 12.37 -13.97
N THR A 207 9.01 11.12 -14.12
CA THR A 207 7.59 10.81 -14.33
C THR A 207 6.76 11.05 -13.06
N GLY A 208 7.24 10.59 -11.90
CA GLY A 208 6.54 10.73 -10.61
C GLY A 208 6.45 12.17 -10.10
N SER A 209 7.34 13.04 -10.58
CA SER A 209 7.33 14.49 -10.33
C SER A 209 6.60 15.30 -11.42
N GLY A 210 6.01 14.64 -12.41
CA GLY A 210 5.28 15.30 -13.50
C GLY A 210 6.16 16.07 -14.50
N ARG A 211 7.50 15.89 -14.44
CA ARG A 211 8.45 16.54 -15.38
C ARG A 211 8.40 15.94 -16.77
N ILE A 212 8.03 14.66 -16.87
CA ILE A 212 7.77 13.98 -18.15
C ILE A 212 6.47 13.18 -18.04
N PRO A 213 5.72 13.01 -19.14
CA PRO A 213 4.60 12.08 -19.17
C PRO A 213 5.08 10.65 -18.95
N ASP A 214 4.16 9.74 -18.65
CA ASP A 214 4.50 8.31 -18.60
C ASP A 214 4.99 7.85 -19.98
N PRO A 215 6.23 7.36 -20.11
CA PRO A 215 6.79 6.95 -21.40
C PRO A 215 6.10 5.73 -22.04
N HIS A 216 5.15 5.08 -21.36
CA HIS A 216 4.41 3.93 -21.87
C HIS A 216 3.02 4.31 -22.39
N THR A 217 2.37 5.26 -21.71
CA THR A 217 0.99 5.66 -22.05
C THR A 217 0.92 7.02 -22.72
N GLY A 218 1.98 7.83 -22.63
CA GLY A 218 2.00 9.22 -23.08
C GLY A 218 1.16 10.16 -22.20
N ALA A 219 0.43 9.63 -21.22
CA ALA A 219 -0.41 10.43 -20.33
C ALA A 219 0.43 11.01 -19.18
N PRO A 220 0.12 12.22 -18.69
CA PRO A 220 0.63 12.66 -17.40
C PRO A 220 0.16 11.67 -16.34
N VAL A 221 1.07 11.26 -15.45
CA VAL A 221 0.67 10.47 -14.29
C VAL A 221 -0.17 11.37 -13.39
N GLU A 222 -1.41 10.98 -13.11
CA GLU A 222 -2.28 11.69 -12.18
C GLU A 222 -1.64 11.70 -10.78
N ILE A 223 -0.94 12.79 -10.49
CA ILE A 223 -0.56 13.16 -9.14
C ILE A 223 -1.83 13.74 -8.54
N SER A 224 -2.69 12.87 -7.97
CA SER A 224 -3.93 13.32 -7.33
C SER A 224 -3.59 14.44 -6.34
N SER A 225 -4.12 15.61 -6.66
CA SER A 225 -3.78 16.89 -6.05
C SER A 225 -4.42 17.00 -4.67
N THR A 226 -3.77 16.40 -3.67
CA THR A 226 -3.64 17.08 -2.38
C THR A 226 -2.17 17.50 -2.32
N PRO A 227 -1.83 18.79 -2.14
CA PRO A 227 -0.43 19.20 -2.17
C PRO A 227 0.29 18.54 -0.99
N ALA A 228 1.14 17.56 -1.27
CA ALA A 228 2.29 17.31 -0.42
C ALA A 228 3.16 18.57 -0.55
N THR A 229 3.12 19.41 0.47
CA THR A 229 4.05 20.52 0.65
C THR A 229 5.46 19.99 0.35
N PRO A 230 6.26 20.69 -0.49
CA PRO A 230 7.60 20.23 -0.80
C PRO A 230 8.37 20.00 0.49
N ALA A 231 9.10 18.89 0.58
CA ALA A 231 10.08 18.66 1.63
C ALA A 231 11.18 19.74 1.50
N VAL A 232 10.95 20.88 2.12
CA VAL A 232 11.97 21.87 2.43
C VAL A 232 12.68 21.34 3.66
N SER A 233 13.81 20.68 3.45
CA SER A 233 14.82 20.53 4.49
C SER A 233 15.45 21.91 4.71
N ALA A 234 14.89 22.70 5.62
CA ALA A 234 15.57 23.84 6.22
C ALA A 234 16.19 23.40 7.55
N PRO A 235 17.46 23.72 7.82
CA PRO A 235 18.08 23.46 9.10
C PRO A 235 17.59 24.51 10.12
N GLY A 236 17.02 24.05 11.25
CA GLY A 236 16.89 24.88 12.45
C GLY A 236 15.55 24.84 13.19
N ALA A 237 15.30 23.76 13.92
CA ALA A 237 14.75 23.72 15.30
C ALA A 237 14.61 22.22 15.66
N ALA A 238 15.42 21.72 16.59
CA ALA A 238 15.49 20.29 16.87
C ALA A 238 14.22 19.77 17.56
N GLY A 239 13.26 19.29 16.77
CA GLY A 239 12.14 18.48 17.26
C GLY A 239 12.61 17.11 17.78
N PRO A 240 11.73 16.35 18.45
CA PRO A 240 12.04 15.00 18.96
C PRO A 240 12.52 14.09 17.83
N GLN A 241 13.54 13.27 18.11
CA GLN A 241 14.17 12.36 17.14
C GLN A 241 13.73 10.91 17.36
N ARG A 242 13.22 10.58 18.55
CA ARG A 242 12.72 9.26 18.94
C ARG A 242 11.25 9.34 19.31
N ILE A 243 10.40 9.22 18.31
CA ILE A 243 8.96 9.37 18.43
C ILE A 243 8.30 7.99 18.51
N VAL A 244 7.37 7.84 19.46
CA VAL A 244 6.43 6.72 19.45
C VAL A 244 5.02 7.25 19.18
N SER A 245 4.32 6.66 18.22
CA SER A 245 2.93 7.00 17.95
C SER A 245 2.02 5.87 18.42
N LEU A 246 1.09 6.19 19.32
CA LEU A 246 0.11 5.25 19.85
C LEU A 246 -1.23 5.28 19.09
N VAL A 247 -1.25 5.81 17.86
CA VAL A 247 -2.48 6.06 17.09
C VAL A 247 -2.23 5.72 15.60
N PRO A 248 -3.01 4.82 14.98
CA PRO A 248 -2.79 4.39 13.60
C PRO A 248 -2.78 5.53 12.57
N SER A 249 -3.77 6.42 12.63
CA SER A 249 -3.87 7.56 11.71
C SER A 249 -2.74 8.56 11.91
N LEU A 250 -2.29 8.83 13.15
CA LEU A 250 -1.12 9.69 13.37
C LEU A 250 0.18 9.03 12.90
N THR A 251 0.30 7.71 13.05
CA THR A 251 1.48 7.00 12.52
C THR A 251 1.59 7.18 11.01
N GLU A 252 0.49 7.04 10.28
CA GLU A 252 0.44 7.33 8.85
C GLU A 252 0.75 8.81 8.55
N LEU A 253 0.18 9.74 9.30
CA LEU A 253 0.41 11.18 9.14
C LEU A 253 1.88 11.56 9.29
N LEU A 254 2.57 11.02 10.30
CA LEU A 254 3.99 11.26 10.53
C LEU A 254 4.84 10.81 9.35
N VAL A 255 4.48 9.68 8.74
CA VAL A 255 5.13 9.19 7.52
C VAL A 255 4.84 10.12 6.34
N GLN A 256 3.60 10.58 6.16
CA GLN A 256 3.24 11.55 5.11
C GLN A 256 4.00 12.87 5.25
N TRP A 257 4.37 13.26 6.48
CA TRP A 257 5.21 14.43 6.76
C TRP A 257 6.72 14.18 6.65
N GLY A 258 7.13 12.98 6.23
CA GLY A 258 8.53 12.63 6.04
C GLY A 258 9.29 12.39 7.35
N LEU A 259 8.60 12.05 8.44
CA LEU A 259 9.18 11.82 9.77
C LEU A 259 9.31 10.33 10.12
N ALA A 260 9.32 9.47 9.10
CA ALA A 260 9.43 8.03 9.24
C ALA A 260 10.70 7.57 9.97
N ASP A 261 11.82 8.26 9.72
CA ASP A 261 13.13 8.02 10.33
C ASP A 261 13.16 8.30 11.84
N ARG A 262 12.25 9.16 12.32
CA ARG A 262 12.11 9.49 13.74
C ARG A 262 11.17 8.53 14.49
N LEU A 263 10.46 7.65 13.80
CA LEU A 263 9.55 6.69 14.43
C LEU A 263 10.31 5.49 14.99
N VAL A 264 10.34 5.37 16.32
CA VAL A 264 11.01 4.27 17.03
C VAL A 264 10.03 3.24 17.61
N GLY A 265 8.73 3.55 17.64
CA GLY A 265 7.70 2.60 18.08
C GLY A 265 6.31 2.99 17.59
N ARG A 266 5.44 1.98 17.49
CA ARG A 266 4.05 2.12 17.03
C ARG A 266 3.13 1.11 17.72
N THR A 267 1.81 1.24 17.61
CA THR A 267 0.91 0.18 18.11
C THR A 267 0.85 -1.02 17.15
N ARG A 268 0.37 -2.17 17.62
CA ARG A 268 0.07 -3.34 16.77
C ARG A 268 -0.92 -3.04 15.63
N TYR A 269 -1.73 -1.99 15.76
CA TYR A 269 -2.73 -1.57 14.78
C TYR A 269 -2.21 -0.56 13.76
N CYS A 270 -1.04 0.04 13.99
CA CYS A 270 -0.40 0.93 13.01
C CYS A 270 0.19 0.09 11.87
N ILE A 271 -0.64 -0.16 10.86
CA ILE A 271 -0.31 -1.02 9.72
C ILE A 271 -0.08 -0.25 8.42
N GLU A 272 -0.32 1.07 8.42
CA GLU A 272 -0.15 1.92 7.25
C GLU A 272 0.95 2.97 7.46
N PRO A 273 1.79 3.22 6.44
CA PRO A 273 1.92 2.39 5.23
C PRO A 273 2.51 1.00 5.57
N ARG A 274 2.10 -0.03 4.81
CA ARG A 274 2.41 -1.46 5.10
C ARG A 274 3.84 -1.80 5.52
N TRP A 275 4.84 -1.06 5.02
CA TRP A 275 6.24 -1.30 5.35
C TRP A 275 6.55 -1.01 6.83
N ILE A 276 5.79 -0.13 7.50
CA ILE A 276 6.05 0.27 8.89
C ILE A 276 5.93 -0.89 9.88
N ARG A 277 5.14 -1.91 9.52
CA ARG A 277 4.98 -3.13 10.33
C ARG A 277 6.28 -3.90 10.50
N ALA A 278 7.15 -3.84 9.49
CA ALA A 278 8.42 -4.55 9.45
C ALA A 278 9.57 -3.70 10.00
N THR A 279 9.47 -2.38 9.94
CA THR A 279 10.60 -1.48 10.26
C THR A 279 10.46 -0.78 11.61
N VAL A 280 9.25 -0.61 12.14
CA VAL A 280 9.01 0.07 13.43
C VAL A 280 8.38 -0.93 14.40
N PRO A 281 8.98 -1.18 15.58
CA PRO A 281 8.51 -2.19 16.52
C PRO A 281 7.15 -1.83 17.12
N ALA A 282 6.37 -2.87 17.47
CA ALA A 282 5.09 -2.71 18.15
C ALA A 282 5.31 -2.51 19.66
N VAL A 283 4.55 -1.59 20.26
CA VAL A 283 4.56 -1.31 21.72
C VAL A 283 3.18 -1.53 22.33
N GLY A 284 2.59 -2.70 22.10
CA GLY A 284 1.22 -2.99 22.53
C GLY A 284 0.16 -2.37 21.63
N GLY A 285 -1.01 -2.06 22.19
CA GLY A 285 -2.16 -1.53 21.45
C GLY A 285 -2.43 -0.06 21.73
N THR A 286 -3.54 0.45 21.20
CA THR A 286 -3.93 1.86 21.40
C THR A 286 -4.49 2.08 22.81
N LYS A 287 -5.21 1.09 23.37
CA LYS A 287 -5.79 1.14 24.72
C LYS A 287 -4.92 0.48 25.80
N ASP A 288 -4.01 -0.37 25.38
CA ASP A 288 -3.15 -1.23 26.20
C ASP A 288 -1.68 -1.16 25.70
N PRO A 289 -1.04 0.01 25.79
CA PRO A 289 0.36 0.15 25.41
C PRO A 289 1.28 -0.62 26.38
N ASP A 290 2.34 -1.21 25.83
CA ASP A 290 3.36 -1.91 26.61
C ASP A 290 4.36 -0.88 27.17
N LEU A 291 4.24 -0.59 28.47
CA LEU A 291 5.08 0.39 29.17
C LEU A 291 6.55 -0.03 29.26
N GLU A 292 6.84 -1.33 29.32
CA GLU A 292 8.20 -1.83 29.39
C GLU A 292 8.89 -1.67 28.04
N ALA A 293 8.22 -2.09 26.97
CA ALA A 293 8.69 -1.88 25.60
C ALA A 293 8.88 -0.39 25.28
N LEU A 294 7.95 0.47 25.72
CA LEU A 294 8.06 1.93 25.55
C LEU A 294 9.29 2.50 26.26
N ARG A 295 9.54 2.11 27.52
CA ARG A 295 10.74 2.56 28.26
C ARG A 295 12.03 2.08 27.60
N ALA A 296 12.07 0.84 27.11
CA ALA A 296 13.23 0.28 26.43
C ALA A 296 13.61 1.08 25.16
N LEU A 297 12.61 1.64 24.46
CA LEU A 297 12.83 2.47 23.28
C LEU A 297 13.34 3.87 23.59
N LYS A 298 13.30 4.34 24.85
CA LYS A 298 13.76 5.68 25.25
C LYS A 298 13.22 6.79 24.31
N PRO A 299 11.89 6.95 24.19
CA PRO A 299 11.31 7.96 23.31
C PRO A 299 11.53 9.38 23.88
N ASP A 300 11.79 10.32 22.98
CA ASP A 300 11.81 11.76 23.27
C ASP A 300 10.39 12.32 23.31
N LEU A 301 9.44 11.65 22.62
CA LEU A 301 8.04 12.02 22.59
C LEU A 301 7.16 10.79 22.33
N VAL A 302 6.09 10.64 23.11
CA VAL A 302 4.99 9.72 22.81
C VAL A 302 3.76 10.54 22.42
N ILE A 303 3.18 10.22 21.27
CA ILE A 303 2.01 10.91 20.74
C ILE A 303 0.76 10.06 20.97
N LEU A 304 -0.25 10.69 21.56
CA LEU A 304 -1.55 10.12 21.89
C LEU A 304 -2.68 10.94 21.29
N GLU A 305 -3.84 10.31 21.12
CA GLU A 305 -5.10 10.96 20.81
C GLU A 305 -6.12 10.58 21.90
N ARG A 306 -6.87 11.57 22.40
CA ARG A 306 -7.71 11.47 23.59
C ARG A 306 -8.76 10.38 23.52
N ASP A 307 -9.38 10.16 22.37
CA ASP A 307 -10.46 9.20 22.19
C ASP A 307 -9.91 7.82 21.76
N GLU A 308 -8.69 7.76 21.21
CA GLU A 308 -8.01 6.53 20.80
C GLU A 308 -7.18 5.90 21.93
N ASN A 309 -6.63 6.67 22.87
CA ASN A 309 -5.85 6.16 24.00
C ASN A 309 -6.59 6.32 25.32
N THR A 310 -6.43 5.39 26.26
CA THR A 310 -7.08 5.47 27.58
C THR A 310 -6.43 6.53 28.46
N ARG A 311 -7.20 7.11 29.39
CA ARG A 311 -6.70 8.07 30.36
C ARG A 311 -5.65 7.42 31.26
N GLU A 312 -5.90 6.19 31.67
CA GLU A 312 -5.02 5.39 32.52
C GLU A 312 -3.66 5.15 31.84
N ALA A 313 -3.66 4.86 30.53
CA ALA A 313 -2.42 4.73 29.76
C ALA A 313 -1.63 6.04 29.70
N ALA A 314 -2.31 7.16 29.47
CA ALA A 314 -1.66 8.48 29.45
C ALA A 314 -1.06 8.84 30.83
N GLU A 315 -1.80 8.60 31.91
CA GLU A 315 -1.33 8.84 33.28
C GLU A 315 -0.14 7.94 33.64
N ALA A 316 -0.15 6.66 33.25
CA ALA A 316 0.96 5.74 33.48
C ALA A 316 2.24 6.16 32.73
N LEU A 317 2.13 6.66 31.51
CA LEU A 317 3.26 7.17 30.74
C LEU A 317 3.82 8.48 31.32
N ALA A 318 2.94 9.37 31.77
CA ALA A 318 3.35 10.60 32.44
C ALA A 318 4.07 10.31 33.76
N ALA A 319 3.56 9.36 34.56
CA ALA A 319 4.21 8.90 35.79
C ALA A 319 5.57 8.24 35.54
N ALA A 320 5.80 7.70 34.34
CA ALA A 320 7.08 7.18 33.91
C ALA A 320 8.07 8.27 33.45
N GLY A 321 7.70 9.55 33.50
CA GLY A 321 8.54 10.68 33.11
C GLY A 321 8.75 10.83 31.60
N ILE A 322 7.91 10.18 30.78
CA ILE A 322 8.02 10.21 29.32
C ILE A 322 7.29 11.45 28.77
N PRO A 323 7.90 12.29 27.93
CA PRO A 323 7.22 13.44 27.34
C PRO A 323 6.05 13.01 26.45
N LEU A 324 4.88 13.63 26.66
CA LEU A 324 3.64 13.29 25.97
C LEU A 324 3.10 14.46 25.14
N LEU A 325 2.62 14.15 23.94
CA LEU A 325 1.74 15.03 23.17
C LEU A 325 0.38 14.36 23.02
N VAL A 326 -0.61 14.87 23.75
CA VAL A 326 -2.00 14.41 23.65
C VAL A 326 -2.80 15.35 22.76
N LEU A 327 -3.20 14.86 21.60
CA LEU A 327 -4.11 15.52 20.66
C LEU A 327 -5.57 15.20 21.00
N SER A 328 -6.49 16.01 20.49
CA SER A 328 -7.93 15.77 20.60
C SER A 328 -8.59 16.23 19.31
N VAL A 329 -9.29 15.34 18.64
CA VAL A 329 -9.96 15.63 17.37
C VAL A 329 -11.40 15.15 17.39
N ARG A 330 -12.34 16.08 17.58
CA ARG A 330 -13.78 15.76 17.53
C ARG A 330 -14.41 16.11 16.19
N ASN A 331 -13.79 17.03 15.44
CA ASN A 331 -14.30 17.50 14.16
C ASN A 331 -13.14 17.89 13.21
N LEU A 332 -13.44 18.14 11.94
CA LEU A 332 -12.41 18.46 10.94
C LEU A 332 -11.73 19.82 11.15
N ARG A 333 -12.34 20.73 11.93
CA ARG A 333 -11.66 21.98 12.33
C ARG A 333 -10.63 21.69 13.43
N ASP A 334 -10.95 20.80 14.37
CA ASP A 334 -9.99 20.32 15.37
C ASP A 334 -8.81 19.61 14.70
N THR A 335 -9.02 18.87 13.60
CA THR A 335 -7.93 18.28 12.81
C THR A 335 -6.90 19.33 12.39
N ALA A 336 -7.34 20.46 11.83
CA ALA A 336 -6.42 21.52 11.38
C ALA A 336 -5.61 22.10 12.56
N ALA A 337 -6.25 22.33 13.71
CA ALA A 337 -5.58 22.81 14.92
C ALA A 337 -4.64 21.75 15.53
N ALA A 338 -5.03 20.47 15.48
CA ALA A 338 -4.21 19.35 15.93
C ALA A 338 -2.96 19.20 15.07
N TRP A 339 -3.06 19.40 13.76
CA TRP A 339 -1.89 19.42 12.87
C TRP A 339 -0.93 20.54 13.22
N GLU A 340 -1.40 21.77 13.40
CA GLU A 340 -0.52 22.90 13.78
C GLU A 340 0.21 22.61 15.09
N ARG A 341 -0.51 22.16 16.13
CA ARG A 341 0.09 21.78 17.41
C ARG A 341 1.10 20.63 17.27
N LEU A 342 0.79 19.64 16.42
CA LEU A 342 1.69 18.53 16.12
C LEU A 342 2.94 19.01 15.37
N GLY A 343 2.79 19.88 14.37
CA GLY A 343 3.89 20.43 13.58
C GLY A 343 4.87 21.25 14.43
N GLU A 344 4.36 22.10 15.32
CA GLU A 344 5.18 22.84 16.29
C GLU A 344 5.96 21.89 17.19
N ALA A 345 5.29 20.89 17.77
CA ALA A 345 5.93 19.91 18.65
C ALA A 345 7.00 19.06 17.95
N LEU A 346 6.88 18.87 16.63
CA LEU A 346 7.79 18.04 15.82
C LEU A 346 8.89 18.83 15.11
N GLY A 347 8.88 20.16 15.20
CA GLY A 347 9.80 21.03 14.47
C GLY A 347 9.55 21.04 12.96
N VAL A 348 8.29 20.86 12.54
CA VAL A 348 7.85 20.99 11.12
C VAL A 348 6.61 21.89 10.97
N PRO A 349 6.60 23.11 11.57
CA PRO A 349 5.41 23.96 11.60
C PRO A 349 4.89 24.34 10.21
N GLU A 350 5.78 24.56 9.23
CA GLU A 350 5.40 24.95 7.88
C GLU A 350 4.62 23.84 7.13
N VAL A 351 5.02 22.57 7.28
CA VAL A 351 4.31 21.43 6.68
C VAL A 351 2.89 21.32 7.26
N ALA A 352 2.79 21.46 8.59
CA ALA A 352 1.52 21.40 9.28
C ALA A 352 0.58 22.56 8.91
N ARG A 353 1.10 23.80 8.91
CA ARG A 353 0.33 25.01 8.59
C ARG A 353 -0.21 24.96 7.17
N ALA A 354 0.63 24.60 6.20
CA ALA A 354 0.20 24.46 4.80
C ALA A 354 -0.97 23.47 4.65
N ARG A 355 -0.90 22.32 5.33
CA ARG A 355 -1.97 21.32 5.29
C ARG A 355 -3.24 21.81 6.01
N ALA A 356 -3.09 22.46 7.16
CA ALA A 356 -4.20 23.03 7.92
C ALA A 356 -4.95 24.11 7.13
N GLU A 357 -4.23 25.00 6.45
CA GLU A 357 -4.80 26.03 5.58
C GLU A 357 -5.56 25.41 4.39
N ALA A 358 -5.00 24.38 3.76
CA ALA A 358 -5.67 23.65 2.68
C ALA A 358 -7.00 23.02 3.14
N LEU A 359 -7.02 22.36 4.30
CA LEU A 359 -8.24 21.78 4.85
C LEU A 359 -9.27 22.86 5.18
N ARG A 360 -8.87 23.95 5.84
CA ARG A 360 -9.77 25.10 6.13
C ARG A 360 -10.37 25.68 4.85
N GLY A 361 -9.58 25.79 3.78
CA GLY A 361 -10.06 26.25 2.47
C GLY A 361 -11.15 25.34 1.88
N ARG A 362 -11.03 24.01 2.03
CA ARG A 362 -12.08 23.07 1.62
C ARG A 362 -13.34 23.20 2.47
N LEU A 363 -13.19 23.38 3.78
CA LEU A 363 -14.31 23.51 4.72
C LEU A 363 -15.09 24.83 4.55
N ALA A 364 -14.48 25.86 3.96
CA ALA A 364 -15.12 27.15 3.71
C ALA A 364 -16.11 27.15 2.52
N ARG A 365 -16.19 26.07 1.73
CA ARG A 365 -17.07 25.98 0.56
C ARG A 365 -18.54 25.99 0.96
N LYS A 366 -19.38 26.71 0.19
CA LYS A 366 -20.84 26.77 0.42
C LYS A 366 -21.48 25.40 0.17
N LEU A 367 -22.34 24.98 1.10
CA LEU A 367 -23.09 23.75 0.99
C LEU A 367 -24.43 23.98 0.25
N PRO A 368 -24.91 22.99 -0.51
CA PRO A 368 -26.20 23.07 -1.18
C PRO A 368 -27.37 23.12 -0.18
N ARG A 369 -28.52 23.65 -0.65
CA ARG A 369 -29.71 23.90 0.19
C ARG A 369 -30.42 22.64 0.67
N ARG A 370 -30.49 21.58 -0.15
CA ARG A 370 -31.11 20.29 0.22
C ARG A 370 -30.04 19.35 0.79
N LYS A 371 -30.29 18.79 1.98
CA LYS A 371 -29.34 17.93 2.70
C LYS A 371 -29.98 16.58 2.98
N PRO A 372 -29.62 15.50 2.25
CA PRO A 372 -30.08 14.16 2.61
C PRO A 372 -29.52 13.77 3.99
N LYS A 373 -30.27 13.00 4.77
CA LYS A 373 -29.85 12.45 6.06
C LYS A 373 -28.90 11.28 5.82
N ALA A 374 -27.70 11.34 6.35
CA ALA A 374 -26.74 10.24 6.28
C ALA A 374 -26.46 9.67 7.66
N LEU A 375 -26.35 8.34 7.72
CA LEU A 375 -25.99 7.58 8.90
C LEU A 375 -24.72 6.77 8.60
N ALA A 376 -23.74 6.80 9.50
CA ALA A 376 -22.60 5.88 9.44
C ALA A 376 -22.69 4.88 10.59
N LEU A 377 -22.74 3.59 10.28
CA LEU A 377 -22.69 2.52 11.27
C LEU A 377 -21.22 2.09 11.45
N VAL A 378 -20.75 2.00 12.68
CA VAL A 378 -19.34 1.67 13.01
C VAL A 378 -19.21 0.33 13.74
N TRP A 379 -20.32 -0.26 14.19
CA TRP A 379 -20.38 -1.58 14.81
C TRP A 379 -21.74 -2.25 14.55
N ARG A 380 -21.80 -3.59 14.57
CA ARG A 380 -23.01 -4.37 14.28
C ARG A 380 -23.74 -4.86 15.54
N ASP A 381 -23.04 -5.31 16.58
CA ASP A 381 -23.68 -5.99 17.70
C ASP A 381 -23.40 -5.31 19.06
N PRO A 382 -24.34 -4.47 19.56
CA PRO A 382 -25.50 -3.92 18.85
C PRO A 382 -25.09 -2.90 17.77
N TRP A 383 -26.05 -2.35 17.01
CA TRP A 383 -25.71 -1.31 16.05
C TRP A 383 -25.09 -0.12 16.79
N VAL A 384 -23.97 0.38 16.32
CA VAL A 384 -23.38 1.62 16.82
C VAL A 384 -23.28 2.59 15.66
N ALA A 385 -23.87 3.77 15.84
CA ALA A 385 -23.85 4.85 14.85
C ALA A 385 -22.86 5.94 15.24
N ALA A 386 -22.39 6.74 14.29
CA ALA A 386 -21.62 7.94 14.56
C ALA A 386 -22.52 9.18 14.61
N GLY A 387 -22.53 9.89 15.74
CA GLY A 387 -23.24 11.15 15.96
C GLY A 387 -22.50 12.37 15.38
N PRO A 388 -23.16 13.53 15.22
CA PRO A 388 -22.59 14.73 14.59
C PRO A 388 -21.43 15.38 15.36
N ASP A 389 -21.26 15.05 16.64
CA ASP A 389 -20.17 15.45 17.52
C ASP A 389 -18.92 14.56 17.40
N THR A 390 -19.00 13.49 16.61
CA THR A 390 -17.87 12.65 16.22
C THR A 390 -17.24 13.13 14.93
N CYS A 391 -15.99 12.76 14.66
CA CYS A 391 -15.35 13.20 13.43
C CYS A 391 -16.01 12.62 12.16
N ILE A 392 -16.55 11.39 12.23
CA ILE A 392 -17.32 10.78 11.13
C ILE A 392 -18.59 11.59 10.87
N GLY A 393 -19.35 11.93 11.93
CA GLY A 393 -20.56 12.73 11.80
C GLY A 393 -20.27 14.14 11.33
N ASP A 394 -19.17 14.75 11.77
CA ASP A 394 -18.73 16.05 11.30
C ASP A 394 -18.37 16.04 9.81
N LEU A 395 -17.66 15.00 9.34
CA LEU A 395 -17.37 14.79 7.93
C LEU A 395 -18.67 14.76 7.10
N LEU A 396 -19.67 13.97 7.51
CA LEU A 396 -20.98 13.94 6.86
C LEU A 396 -21.62 15.35 6.82
N ARG A 397 -21.61 16.04 7.95
CA ARG A 397 -22.20 17.38 8.11
C ARG A 397 -21.53 18.41 7.20
N VAL A 398 -20.20 18.47 7.17
CA VAL A 398 -19.45 19.41 6.33
C VAL A 398 -19.48 19.04 4.85
N SER A 399 -19.79 17.79 4.50
CA SER A 399 -20.09 17.38 3.12
C SER A 399 -21.55 17.67 2.72
N GLY A 400 -22.34 18.24 3.64
CA GLY A 400 -23.69 18.73 3.40
C GLY A 400 -24.77 17.65 3.46
N PHE A 401 -24.55 16.61 4.26
CA PHE A 401 -25.60 15.75 4.77
C PHE A 401 -26.25 16.37 6.01
N ALA A 402 -27.51 16.05 6.26
CA ALA A 402 -28.22 16.51 7.45
C ALA A 402 -27.84 15.60 8.64
N PRO A 403 -27.53 16.19 9.82
CA PRO A 403 -27.24 15.40 11.01
C PRO A 403 -28.48 14.62 11.46
N LEU A 404 -28.24 13.44 12.02
CA LEU A 404 -29.23 12.68 12.77
C LEU A 404 -29.05 13.01 14.26
N GLY A 405 -30.15 13.09 15.02
CA GLY A 405 -30.15 13.48 16.44
C GLY A 405 -29.55 12.40 17.35
N LEU A 406 -28.25 12.17 17.20
CA LEU A 406 -27.45 11.16 17.88
C LEU A 406 -26.27 11.84 18.57
N ASP A 407 -25.90 11.40 19.77
CA ASP A 407 -24.72 11.93 20.47
C ASP A 407 -23.66 10.83 20.61
N GLY A 408 -22.41 11.15 20.25
CA GLY A 408 -21.26 10.27 20.31
C GLY A 408 -21.45 9.00 19.48
N TYR A 409 -21.34 7.84 20.14
CA TYR A 409 -21.47 6.53 19.52
C TYR A 409 -22.60 5.71 20.17
N PRO A 410 -23.88 6.08 19.97
CA PRO A 410 -24.99 5.44 20.66
C PRO A 410 -25.21 4.02 20.14
N ARG A 411 -25.59 3.13 21.05
CA ARG A 411 -26.06 1.78 20.73
C ARG A 411 -27.53 1.86 20.33
N LEU A 412 -27.86 1.29 19.17
CA LEU A 412 -29.20 1.31 18.59
C LEU A 412 -29.70 -0.12 18.40
N ASP A 413 -30.98 -0.33 18.71
CA ASP A 413 -31.70 -1.50 18.24
C ASP A 413 -32.31 -1.23 16.84
N ASN A 414 -32.98 -2.23 16.28
CA ASN A 414 -33.59 -2.13 14.96
C ASN A 414 -34.68 -1.05 14.89
N ALA A 415 -35.47 -0.87 15.96
CA ALA A 415 -36.56 0.10 15.98
C ALA A 415 -36.03 1.54 16.04
N ALA A 416 -35.02 1.79 16.87
CA ALA A 416 -34.32 3.06 16.94
C ALA A 416 -33.63 3.39 15.61
N LEU A 417 -33.01 2.40 14.97
CA LEU A 417 -32.38 2.57 13.65
C LEU A 417 -33.39 2.94 12.56
N GLN A 418 -34.58 2.33 12.57
CA GLN A 418 -35.68 2.66 11.65
C GLN A 418 -36.26 4.06 11.89
N ALA A 419 -36.41 4.47 13.15
CA ALA A 419 -36.94 5.77 13.53
C ALA A 419 -36.09 6.95 13.01
N LEU A 420 -34.79 6.74 12.77
CA LEU A 420 -33.91 7.77 12.20
C LEU A 420 -34.27 8.15 10.77
N ALA A 421 -34.89 7.23 10.02
CA ALA A 421 -35.26 7.40 8.61
C ALA A 421 -34.15 8.07 7.76
N PRO A 422 -32.95 7.45 7.64
CA PRO A 422 -31.85 7.98 6.86
C PRO A 422 -32.09 7.80 5.35
N ASP A 423 -31.56 8.72 4.53
CA ASP A 423 -31.55 8.59 3.07
C ASP A 423 -30.33 7.77 2.59
N LEU A 424 -29.24 7.80 3.35
CA LEU A 424 -27.98 7.10 3.07
C LEU A 424 -27.44 6.43 4.34
N VAL A 425 -27.03 5.17 4.22
CA VAL A 425 -26.35 4.41 5.28
C VAL A 425 -24.97 3.97 4.80
N LEU A 426 -23.93 4.38 5.52
CA LEU A 426 -22.54 4.03 5.26
C LEU A 426 -22.11 2.86 6.14
N LEU A 427 -21.51 1.85 5.50
CA LEU A 427 -21.01 0.63 6.11
C LEU A 427 -19.50 0.49 5.82
N PRO A 428 -18.62 0.98 6.71
CA PRO A 428 -17.20 1.05 6.45
C PRO A 428 -16.51 -0.33 6.51
N SER A 429 -15.29 -0.40 5.98
CA SER A 429 -14.42 -1.58 6.10
C SER A 429 -13.75 -1.73 7.47
N GLU A 430 -13.75 -0.67 8.28
CA GLU A 430 -13.21 -0.59 9.64
C GLU A 430 -13.88 0.58 10.42
N PRO A 431 -13.91 0.59 11.76
CA PRO A 431 -13.31 -0.37 12.69
C PRO A 431 -14.00 -1.74 12.67
N TYR A 432 -15.29 -1.78 12.35
CA TYR A 432 -15.99 -3.03 12.06
C TYR A 432 -16.04 -3.30 10.56
N ARG A 433 -15.65 -4.51 10.15
CA ARG A 433 -15.65 -4.90 8.74
C ARG A 433 -17.05 -5.31 8.28
N PHE A 434 -17.82 -4.35 7.74
CA PHE A 434 -19.14 -4.66 7.18
C PHE A 434 -19.04 -5.45 5.86
N THR A 435 -19.83 -6.51 5.74
CA THR A 435 -19.85 -7.41 4.58
C THR A 435 -21.07 -7.17 3.70
N ALA A 436 -21.12 -7.80 2.53
CA ALA A 436 -22.32 -7.77 1.69
C ALA A 436 -23.57 -8.32 2.41
N ARG A 437 -23.40 -9.29 3.33
CA ARG A 437 -24.48 -9.80 4.18
C ARG A 437 -25.04 -8.70 5.09
N HIS A 438 -24.18 -7.91 5.72
CA HIS A 438 -24.61 -6.80 6.57
C HIS A 438 -25.30 -5.70 5.74
N ALA A 439 -24.79 -5.41 4.54
CA ALA A 439 -25.45 -4.47 3.64
C ALA A 439 -26.87 -4.93 3.26
N ALA A 440 -27.06 -6.21 2.93
CA ALA A 440 -28.38 -6.77 2.64
C ALA A 440 -29.31 -6.81 3.86
N GLU A 441 -28.76 -6.97 5.07
CA GLU A 441 -29.52 -6.85 6.32
C GLU A 441 -30.03 -5.43 6.55
N VAL A 442 -29.15 -4.44 6.44
CA VAL A 442 -29.51 -3.02 6.60
C VAL A 442 -30.50 -2.58 5.53
N ALA A 443 -30.32 -3.01 4.27
CA ALA A 443 -31.24 -2.69 3.19
C ALA A 443 -32.65 -3.27 3.42
N ARG A 444 -32.77 -4.45 4.05
CA ARG A 444 -34.08 -5.00 4.44
C ARG A 444 -34.69 -4.24 5.61
N LEU A 445 -33.87 -3.78 6.54
CA LEU A 445 -34.33 -3.04 7.71
C LEU A 445 -34.76 -1.60 7.36
N LEU A 446 -34.08 -0.99 6.38
CA LEU A 446 -34.24 0.39 5.92
C LEU A 446 -34.45 0.42 4.39
N PRO A 447 -35.62 -0.01 3.89
CA PRO A 447 -35.85 -0.20 2.45
C PRO A 447 -35.80 1.11 1.64
N SER A 448 -36.09 2.25 2.27
CA SER A 448 -36.03 3.57 1.63
C SER A 448 -34.63 4.18 1.62
N ALA A 449 -33.67 3.59 2.33
CA ALA A 449 -32.31 4.13 2.46
C ALA A 449 -31.37 3.49 1.43
N ARG A 450 -30.51 4.32 0.81
CA ARG A 450 -29.39 3.81 0.02
C ARG A 450 -28.32 3.26 0.96
N VAL A 451 -27.86 2.03 0.74
CA VAL A 451 -26.84 1.39 1.59
C VAL A 451 -25.52 1.26 0.83
N GLU A 452 -24.45 1.84 1.34
CA GLU A 452 -23.15 1.89 0.69
C GLU A 452 -22.06 1.31 1.57
N ARG A 453 -21.27 0.39 1.02
CA ARG A 453 -20.03 -0.08 1.66
C ARG A 453 -18.88 0.83 1.25
N VAL A 454 -18.14 1.34 2.22
CA VAL A 454 -17.11 2.37 2.00
C VAL A 454 -15.77 2.00 2.62
N ASP A 455 -14.71 2.70 2.20
CA ASP A 455 -13.41 2.63 2.86
C ASP A 455 -13.51 3.27 4.26
N GLY A 456 -13.29 2.47 5.29
CA GLY A 456 -13.33 2.91 6.68
C GLY A 456 -12.20 3.87 7.05
N GLN A 457 -11.03 3.78 6.40
CA GLN A 457 -9.91 4.68 6.65
C GLN A 457 -10.25 6.09 6.14
N ALA A 458 -10.81 6.18 4.94
CA ALA A 458 -11.30 7.45 4.40
C ALA A 458 -12.42 8.06 5.27
N LEU A 459 -13.27 7.23 5.88
CA LEU A 459 -14.38 7.70 6.71
C LEU A 459 -13.95 8.12 8.12
N ALA A 460 -13.05 7.36 8.76
CA ALA A 460 -12.75 7.48 10.19
C ALA A 460 -11.37 8.09 10.52
N TRP A 461 -10.40 8.09 9.60
CA TRP A 461 -9.04 8.59 9.87
C TRP A 461 -8.91 10.08 9.62
N CYS A 462 -9.60 10.88 10.44
CA CYS A 462 -9.64 12.33 10.30
C CYS A 462 -8.31 13.05 10.44
N LEU A 463 -7.29 12.41 11.01
CA LEU A 463 -5.95 12.98 11.19
C LEU A 463 -5.05 12.80 9.96
N SER A 464 -5.17 11.72 9.20
CA SER A 464 -4.28 11.45 8.06
C SER A 464 -4.98 11.45 6.71
N ARG A 465 -6.30 11.27 6.66
CA ARG A 465 -7.08 11.16 5.42
C ARG A 465 -8.37 11.99 5.38
N PRO A 466 -8.49 13.16 6.03
CA PRO A 466 -9.72 13.96 5.95
C PRO A 466 -10.05 14.37 4.51
N GLU A 467 -9.05 14.55 3.65
CA GLU A 467 -9.24 14.87 2.24
C GLU A 467 -9.90 13.74 1.45
N ALA A 468 -9.48 12.50 1.69
CA ALA A 468 -10.06 11.32 1.06
C ALA A 468 -11.51 11.09 1.53
N GLY A 469 -11.80 11.37 2.81
CA GLY A 469 -13.16 11.35 3.34
C GLY A 469 -14.07 12.37 2.64
N LEU A 470 -13.59 13.61 2.48
CA LEU A 470 -14.34 14.65 1.78
C LEU A 470 -14.61 14.29 0.30
N GLU A 471 -13.63 13.69 -0.40
CA GLU A 471 -13.78 13.22 -1.78
C GLU A 471 -14.77 12.06 -1.89
N LEU A 472 -14.71 11.10 -0.96
CA LEU A 472 -15.67 10.01 -0.88
C LEU A 472 -17.10 10.54 -0.74
N MET A 473 -17.31 11.51 0.17
CA MET A 473 -18.62 12.10 0.39
C MET A 473 -19.12 12.90 -0.82
N GLU A 474 -18.24 13.65 -1.48
CA GLU A 474 -18.57 14.40 -2.70
C GLU A 474 -19.02 13.45 -3.83
N LYS A 475 -18.30 12.34 -4.01
CA LYS A 475 -18.67 11.30 -4.98
C LYS A 475 -20.04 10.69 -4.68
N LEU A 476 -20.29 10.30 -3.43
CA LEU A 476 -21.57 9.69 -3.03
C LEU A 476 -22.74 10.67 -3.23
N LYS A 477 -22.53 11.94 -2.87
CA LYS A 477 -23.53 12.98 -3.05
C LYS A 477 -23.87 13.21 -4.53
N ASN A 478 -22.87 13.28 -5.40
CA ASN A 478 -23.09 13.44 -6.84
C ASN A 478 -23.89 12.27 -7.43
N GLN A 479 -23.62 11.05 -6.97
CA GLN A 479 -24.39 9.87 -7.38
C GLN A 479 -25.86 9.92 -6.90
N MET A 480 -26.12 10.46 -5.71
CA MET A 480 -27.49 10.63 -5.20
C MET A 480 -28.27 11.70 -5.98
N ILE A 481 -27.61 12.77 -6.43
CA ILE A 481 -28.26 13.81 -7.25
C ILE A 481 -28.65 13.24 -8.63
N HIS A 482 -27.74 12.52 -9.30
CA HIS A 482 -28.00 12.01 -10.65
C HIS A 482 -29.04 10.89 -10.72
N HIS A 483 -29.24 10.11 -9.64
CA HIS A 483 -30.35 9.14 -9.59
C HIS A 483 -31.72 9.81 -9.38
N GLY A 484 -31.78 10.98 -8.74
CA GLY A 484 -33.03 11.73 -8.55
C GLY A 484 -33.54 12.39 -9.84
N ASP A 485 -32.66 12.71 -10.78
CA ASP A 485 -33.04 13.31 -12.07
C ASP A 485 -33.59 12.27 -13.07
N THR A 486 -33.18 11.01 -12.96
CA THR A 486 -33.70 9.90 -13.78
C THR A 486 -35.10 9.44 -13.37
N GLU A 487 -35.47 9.50 -12.08
CA GLU A 487 -36.84 9.18 -11.64
C GLU A 487 -37.84 10.30 -11.98
N ASN A 488 -37.39 11.57 -12.04
CA ASN A 488 -38.24 12.69 -12.42
C ASN A 488 -38.50 12.80 -13.93
N THR A 489 -37.71 12.12 -14.77
CA THR A 489 -37.98 12.07 -16.22
C THR A 489 -39.06 11.05 -16.57
N GLU A 490 -39.21 9.96 -15.80
CA GLU A 490 -40.27 8.96 -16.04
C GLU A 490 -41.66 9.37 -15.53
N ILE A 491 -41.75 10.36 -14.62
CA ILE A 491 -43.03 10.85 -14.08
C ILE A 491 -43.66 11.93 -14.99
N ASN A 492 -42.86 12.66 -15.77
CA ASN A 492 -43.37 13.70 -16.68
C ASN A 492 -43.80 13.19 -18.06
N ASP A 493 -43.54 11.93 -18.41
CA ASP A 493 -44.02 11.30 -19.65
C ASP A 493 -45.34 10.52 -19.49
N LYS A 494 -46.00 10.64 -18.31
CA LYS A 494 -47.31 10.03 -18.02
C LYS A 494 -48.34 10.99 -17.41
N ALA A 495 -48.27 12.28 -17.73
CA ALA A 495 -49.29 13.27 -17.37
C ALA A 495 -50.00 13.83 -18.61
#